data_AF-A0A259DC66-F1
#
_entry.id   AF-A0A259DC66-F1
#
_cell.length_a   1.000
_cell.length_b   1.000
_cell.length_c   1.000
_cell.angle_alpha   90.00
_cell.angle_beta   90.00
_cell.angle_gamma   90.00
#
_symmetry.space_group_name_H-M   'P 1'
#
loop_
_entity.id
_entity.type
_entity.pdbx_description
1 polymer ?
#
loop_
_entity_poly.entity_id
_entity_poly.type
_entity_poly.pdbx_seq_one_letter_code
_entity_poly.pdbx_strand_id
1 'polypeptide(L)'
;MSTPRPTTPRLWTGLTLAGAAIGLAGAASAQSVVIEPMVPMQGQLWLADAQGGAVVPALGGEGGEGGEAGSVASGDPTVDFLASLLQIEGHLATGFALWKSGEADNGQAHMGHPGAEVYESIEGTLGDLGLPQFEDKLDMLVKAAASGAPDADLDALHGEILTSIATARGTAVAGDPKDDFTAIVHLIRKAGDEWGEGVTDGALAELHEYQDAWGFVEAAKARATVLSASETPEIKAAATAALAALDELAPALPGVLPTGTIGGDPSYFAVAAAKIELAASQVK
;
A
#
# COMPACT_ATOMS: atom_id res chain seq x y z
N MET A 1 -36.32 -39.59 -23.70
CA MET A 1 -34.84 -39.62 -23.72
C MET A 1 -34.40 -39.02 -25.05
N SER A 2 -33.98 -37.76 -25.03
CA SER A 2 -33.54 -37.02 -26.23
C SER A 2 -32.05 -36.79 -26.14
N THR A 3 -31.30 -37.26 -27.13
CA THR A 3 -29.87 -37.05 -27.27
C THR A 3 -29.59 -35.61 -27.77
N PRO A 4 -28.56 -34.92 -27.24
CA PRO A 4 -28.19 -33.59 -27.73
C PRO A 4 -27.44 -33.69 -29.07
N ARG A 5 -27.68 -32.70 -29.94
CA ARG A 5 -27.10 -32.58 -31.28
C ARG A 5 -25.81 -31.74 -31.19
N PRO A 6 -24.68 -32.13 -31.79
CA PRO A 6 -23.44 -31.35 -31.73
C PRO A 6 -23.49 -30.16 -32.70
N THR A 7 -22.95 -29.02 -32.27
CA THR A 7 -22.73 -27.84 -33.12
C THR A 7 -21.23 -27.61 -33.32
N THR A 8 -20.83 -27.31 -34.56
CA THR A 8 -19.46 -26.93 -34.94
C THR A 8 -19.31 -25.40 -34.93
N PRO A 9 -18.23 -24.84 -34.35
CA PRO A 9 -18.00 -23.40 -34.39
C PRO A 9 -17.53 -22.93 -35.79
N ARG A 10 -18.02 -21.77 -36.22
CA ARG A 10 -17.67 -21.12 -37.48
C ARG A 10 -16.40 -20.28 -37.29
N LEU A 11 -15.40 -20.54 -38.12
CA LEU A 11 -14.20 -19.71 -38.30
C LEU A 11 -14.58 -18.38 -38.99
N TRP A 12 -14.18 -17.26 -38.40
CA TRP A 12 -14.21 -15.95 -39.03
C TRP A 12 -12.85 -15.66 -39.65
N THR A 13 -12.76 -15.84 -40.96
CA THR A 13 -11.67 -15.30 -41.79
C THR A 13 -12.08 -13.94 -42.33
N GLY A 14 -11.21 -12.95 -42.15
CA GLY A 14 -11.07 -11.85 -43.09
C GLY A 14 -11.25 -10.46 -42.50
N LEU A 15 -10.15 -9.73 -42.40
CA LEU A 15 -10.10 -8.41 -43.03
C LEU A 15 -8.66 -8.10 -43.46
N THR A 16 -8.43 -8.18 -44.77
CA THR A 16 -7.32 -7.57 -45.50
C THR A 16 -7.68 -6.14 -45.86
N LEU A 17 -6.76 -5.18 -45.73
CA LEU A 17 -6.52 -4.17 -46.78
C LEU A 17 -5.26 -3.34 -46.51
N ALA A 18 -4.75 -2.76 -47.61
CA ALA A 18 -3.62 -1.84 -47.79
C ALA A 18 -2.24 -2.52 -47.88
N GLY A 19 -1.43 -2.30 -48.91
CA GLY A 19 -1.46 -1.36 -50.03
C GLY A 19 -0.02 -1.23 -50.51
N ALA A 20 0.25 -1.56 -51.77
CA ALA A 20 1.60 -1.61 -52.33
C ALA A 20 2.15 -0.21 -52.65
N ALA A 21 3.41 0.03 -52.31
CA ALA A 21 4.25 1.04 -52.97
C ALA A 21 5.67 0.47 -53.16
N ILE A 22 6.15 0.56 -54.39
CA ILE A 22 7.44 0.09 -54.89
C ILE A 22 8.52 1.13 -54.63
N GLY A 23 9.69 0.71 -54.15
CA GLY A 23 10.92 1.51 -54.10
C GLY A 23 12.15 0.60 -54.07
N LEU A 24 13.01 0.73 -55.09
CA LEU A 24 14.21 -0.08 -55.33
C LEU A 24 15.40 0.27 -54.40
N ALA A 25 16.16 -0.79 -54.10
CA ALA A 25 17.61 -0.88 -53.94
C ALA A 25 18.32 -0.16 -52.77
N GLY A 26 18.81 -0.97 -51.84
CA GLY A 26 19.91 -0.68 -50.92
C GLY A 26 20.39 -1.97 -50.28
N ALA A 27 21.47 -2.56 -50.81
CA ALA A 27 22.10 -3.74 -50.25
C ALA A 27 22.81 -3.38 -48.93
N ALA A 28 22.43 -4.04 -47.84
CA ALA A 28 23.19 -4.05 -46.60
C ALA A 28 23.20 -5.48 -46.04
N SER A 29 24.41 -5.92 -45.71
CA SER A 29 24.82 -7.24 -45.25
C SER A 29 24.01 -7.75 -44.05
N ALA A 30 23.44 -8.95 -44.19
CA ALA A 30 23.00 -9.75 -43.05
C ALA A 30 24.24 -10.28 -42.30
N GLN A 31 24.43 -9.81 -41.07
CA GLN A 31 25.28 -10.51 -40.11
C GLN A 31 24.38 -11.48 -39.33
N SER A 32 24.65 -12.76 -39.48
CA SER A 32 24.10 -13.81 -38.64
C SER A 32 24.72 -13.70 -37.25
N VAL A 33 23.91 -13.36 -36.26
CA VAL A 33 24.27 -13.53 -34.84
C VAL A 33 24.19 -15.02 -34.54
N VAL A 34 25.33 -15.62 -34.26
CA VAL A 34 25.43 -16.96 -33.68
C VAL A 34 25.14 -16.83 -32.19
N ILE A 35 24.00 -17.34 -31.74
CA ILE A 35 23.74 -17.53 -30.30
C ILE A 35 24.40 -18.86 -29.92
N GLU A 36 25.46 -18.80 -29.12
CA GLU A 36 26.04 -19.99 -28.50
C GLU A 36 25.06 -20.58 -27.46
N PRO A 37 24.95 -21.90 -27.33
CA PRO A 37 24.11 -22.51 -26.32
C PRO A 37 24.74 -22.32 -24.92
N MET A 38 24.01 -21.63 -24.05
CA MET A 38 24.30 -21.54 -22.62
C MET A 38 24.26 -22.94 -21.99
N VAL A 39 25.37 -23.33 -21.36
CA VAL A 39 25.50 -24.58 -20.59
C VAL A 39 24.57 -24.54 -19.38
N PRO A 40 23.72 -25.57 -19.13
CA PRO A 40 22.94 -25.60 -17.90
C PRO A 40 23.82 -25.98 -16.71
N MET A 41 23.82 -25.13 -15.68
CA MET A 41 24.36 -25.45 -14.36
C MET A 41 23.58 -26.62 -13.76
N GLN A 42 24.33 -27.62 -13.27
CA GLN A 42 23.80 -28.82 -12.65
C GLN A 42 23.11 -28.50 -11.32
N GLY A 43 21.78 -28.52 -11.32
CA GLY A 43 20.96 -28.56 -10.12
C GLY A 43 20.97 -29.95 -9.50
N GLN A 44 21.29 -30.01 -8.21
CA GLN A 44 21.36 -31.21 -7.40
C GLN A 44 19.95 -31.76 -7.16
N LEU A 45 19.69 -32.95 -7.70
CA LEU A 45 18.42 -33.66 -7.63
C LEU A 45 18.24 -34.28 -6.24
N TRP A 46 17.26 -33.81 -5.47
CA TRP A 46 16.73 -34.55 -4.32
C TRP A 46 15.40 -35.18 -4.72
N LEU A 47 15.40 -36.51 -4.88
CA LEU A 47 14.19 -37.32 -4.93
C LEU A 47 13.58 -37.39 -3.52
N ALA A 48 12.32 -36.99 -3.38
CA ALA A 48 11.45 -37.44 -2.31
C ALA A 48 10.13 -37.93 -2.92
N ASP A 49 9.90 -39.23 -2.76
CA ASP A 49 8.66 -39.93 -3.07
C ASP A 49 7.74 -39.80 -1.85
N ALA A 50 6.56 -39.19 -2.01
CA ALA A 50 5.41 -39.37 -1.12
C ALA A 50 4.12 -38.87 -1.78
N GLN A 51 3.12 -39.74 -1.75
CA GLN A 51 1.78 -39.57 -2.32
C GLN A 51 0.96 -38.48 -1.63
N GLY A 52 0.19 -37.74 -2.45
CA GLY A 52 -1.12 -37.18 -2.07
C GLY A 52 -1.12 -35.90 -1.22
N GLY A 53 -1.52 -34.79 -1.84
CA GLY A 53 -1.88 -33.56 -1.15
C GLY A 53 -1.47 -32.34 -1.97
N ALA A 54 -2.42 -31.46 -2.27
CA ALA A 54 -2.13 -30.19 -2.95
C ALA A 54 -1.07 -29.42 -2.17
N VAL A 55 0.09 -29.23 -2.80
CA VAL A 55 1.13 -28.31 -2.33
C VAL A 55 0.64 -26.89 -2.60
N VAL A 56 0.09 -26.27 -1.55
CA VAL A 56 0.10 -24.81 -1.42
C VAL A 56 1.59 -24.43 -1.32
N PRO A 57 2.11 -23.50 -2.14
CA PRO A 57 3.46 -23.00 -1.90
C PRO A 57 3.47 -22.39 -0.51
N ALA A 58 4.40 -22.84 0.34
CA ALA A 58 4.74 -22.12 1.55
C ALA A 58 5.21 -20.73 1.10
N LEU A 59 4.35 -19.72 1.28
CA LEU A 59 4.77 -18.33 1.21
C LEU A 59 5.88 -18.19 2.24
N GLY A 60 7.03 -17.70 1.79
CA GLY A 60 8.21 -17.53 2.61
C GLY A 60 7.85 -16.70 3.84
N GLY A 61 7.73 -17.37 4.98
CA GLY A 61 7.71 -16.70 6.27
C GLY A 61 9.13 -16.20 6.52
N GLU A 62 9.39 -14.96 6.14
CA GLU A 62 10.46 -14.20 6.77
C GLU A 62 9.90 -13.73 8.11
N GLY A 63 10.17 -14.53 9.14
CA GLY A 63 9.88 -14.16 10.51
C GLY A 63 10.81 -13.02 10.92
N GLY A 64 10.22 -11.84 11.12
CA GLY A 64 10.93 -10.64 11.56
C GLY A 64 10.08 -9.53 12.17
N GLU A 65 8.75 -9.55 12.07
CA GLU A 65 7.86 -8.42 12.44
C GLU A 65 7.52 -8.35 13.95
N GLY A 66 8.51 -8.59 14.82
CA GLY A 66 8.30 -8.61 16.27
C GLY A 66 8.20 -7.23 16.94
N GLY A 67 8.32 -6.14 16.18
CA GLY A 67 8.39 -4.75 16.67
C GLY A 67 7.14 -3.91 16.43
N GLU A 68 6.33 -4.26 15.43
CA GLU A 68 5.29 -3.37 14.84
C GLU A 68 3.97 -3.28 15.61
N ALA A 69 3.82 -4.05 16.70
CA ALA A 69 2.64 -4.00 17.57
C ALA A 69 2.51 -2.70 18.39
N GLY A 70 3.26 -1.65 18.03
CA GLY A 70 3.26 -0.36 18.70
C GLY A 70 2.08 0.51 18.29
N SER A 71 1.07 0.60 19.15
CA SER A 71 0.04 1.64 19.03
C SER A 71 0.68 3.03 18.97
N VAL A 72 0.18 3.89 18.10
CA VAL A 72 0.40 5.35 18.06
C VAL A 72 -0.13 6.01 19.35
N ALA A 73 0.58 5.82 20.46
CA ALA A 73 0.14 6.27 21.78
C ALA A 73 0.41 7.77 22.00
N SER A 74 -0.66 8.55 22.02
CA SER A 74 -0.71 9.97 22.38
C SER A 74 -1.11 10.20 23.84
N GLY A 75 -1.74 9.20 24.46
CA GLY A 75 -2.38 9.33 25.78
C GLY A 75 -3.82 9.87 25.71
N ASP A 76 -4.33 10.17 24.52
CA ASP A 76 -5.74 10.45 24.24
C ASP A 76 -6.35 9.29 23.41
N PRO A 77 -7.33 8.54 23.94
CA PRO A 77 -7.91 7.39 23.24
C PRO A 77 -8.53 7.72 21.88
N THR A 78 -9.06 8.94 21.69
CA THR A 78 -9.64 9.37 20.41
C THR A 78 -8.52 9.56 19.39
N VAL A 79 -7.45 10.25 19.77
CA VAL A 79 -6.29 10.45 18.89
C VAL A 79 -5.62 9.12 18.55
N ASP A 80 -5.46 8.22 19.52
CA ASP A 80 -4.84 6.90 19.32
C ASP A 80 -5.67 6.06 18.32
N PHE A 81 -6.99 6.09 18.47
CA PHE A 81 -7.91 5.45 17.53
C PHE A 81 -7.80 6.06 16.13
N LEU A 82 -7.83 7.39 16.00
CA LEU A 82 -7.77 8.08 14.72
C LEU A 82 -6.44 7.88 13.99
N ALA A 83 -5.34 7.79 14.73
CA ALA A 83 -4.02 7.53 14.21
C ALA A 83 -3.88 6.05 13.79
N SER A 84 -4.47 5.11 14.53
CA SER A 84 -4.51 3.69 14.15
C SER A 84 -5.34 3.48 12.87
N LEU A 85 -6.45 4.20 12.71
CA LEU A 85 -7.18 4.23 11.44
C LEU A 85 -6.33 4.76 10.28
N LEU A 86 -5.51 5.79 10.51
CA LEU A 86 -4.58 6.29 9.48
C LEU A 86 -3.48 5.28 9.16
N GLN A 87 -3.01 4.51 10.15
CA GLN A 87 -2.01 3.47 9.94
C GLN A 87 -2.56 2.37 9.03
N ILE A 88 -3.80 1.92 9.27
CA ILE A 88 -4.51 0.99 8.36
C ILE A 88 -4.61 1.58 6.94
N GLU A 89 -5.02 2.85 6.81
CA GLU A 89 -5.07 3.52 5.50
C GLU A 89 -3.70 3.56 4.82
N GLY A 90 -2.63 3.73 5.58
CA GLY A 90 -1.25 3.79 5.06
C GLY A 90 -0.73 2.46 4.56
N HIS A 91 -0.88 1.38 5.33
CA HIS A 91 -0.51 0.04 4.87
C HIS A 91 -1.30 -0.34 3.60
N LEU A 92 -2.61 -0.03 3.55
CA LEU A 92 -3.41 -0.27 2.35
C LEU A 92 -2.95 0.60 1.16
N ALA A 93 -2.55 1.85 1.39
CA ALA A 93 -2.00 2.70 0.34
C ALA A 93 -0.73 2.08 -0.26
N THR A 94 0.19 1.60 0.57
CA THR A 94 1.39 0.88 0.16
C THR A 94 1.06 -0.42 -0.58
N GLY A 95 0.20 -1.24 0.01
CA GLY A 95 -0.20 -2.53 -0.56
C GLY A 95 -0.79 -2.39 -1.95
N PHE A 96 -1.72 -1.44 -2.15
CA PHE A 96 -2.31 -1.18 -3.47
C PHE A 96 -1.35 -0.50 -4.45
N ALA A 97 -0.42 0.34 -3.98
CA ALA A 97 0.59 0.93 -4.86
C ALA A 97 1.53 -0.16 -5.42
N LEU A 98 1.99 -1.07 -4.58
CA LEU A 98 2.85 -2.20 -4.94
C LEU A 98 2.13 -3.21 -5.82
N TRP A 99 0.88 -3.55 -5.47
CA TRP A 99 0.04 -4.42 -6.31
C TRP A 99 -0.06 -3.88 -7.74
N LYS A 100 -0.34 -2.58 -7.88
CA LYS A 100 -0.46 -1.90 -9.17
C LYS A 100 0.87 -1.75 -9.93
N SER A 101 2.00 -1.78 -9.23
CA SER A 101 3.33 -1.81 -9.86
C SER A 101 3.80 -3.21 -10.25
N GLY A 102 3.01 -4.25 -9.97
CA GLY A 102 3.37 -5.65 -10.24
C GLY A 102 4.17 -6.33 -9.13
N GLU A 103 4.39 -5.65 -8.00
CA GLU A 103 5.03 -6.21 -6.81
C GLU A 103 3.98 -6.92 -5.94
N ALA A 104 3.38 -7.98 -6.47
CA ALA A 104 2.22 -8.63 -5.87
C ALA A 104 2.50 -9.20 -4.46
N ASP A 105 3.67 -9.82 -4.24
CA ASP A 105 4.03 -10.42 -2.96
C ASP A 105 4.17 -9.35 -1.86
N ASN A 106 4.91 -8.27 -2.13
CA ASN A 106 5.04 -7.15 -1.20
C ASN A 106 3.70 -6.42 -1.03
N GLY A 107 2.93 -6.25 -2.12
CA GLY A 107 1.60 -5.67 -2.06
C GLY A 107 0.66 -6.45 -1.14
N GLN A 108 0.70 -7.79 -1.21
CA GLN A 108 -0.07 -8.66 -0.34
C GLN A 108 0.40 -8.60 1.12
N ALA A 109 1.71 -8.54 1.38
CA ALA A 109 2.25 -8.40 2.73
C ALA A 109 1.67 -7.15 3.41
N HIS A 110 1.80 -5.98 2.76
CA HIS A 110 1.25 -4.71 3.25
C HIS A 110 -0.28 -4.71 3.38
N MET A 111 -1.02 -5.43 2.53
CA MET A 111 -2.47 -5.61 2.72
C MET A 111 -2.82 -6.41 3.99
N GLY A 112 -1.87 -7.20 4.51
CA GLY A 112 -2.01 -8.01 5.73
C GLY A 112 -1.68 -7.27 7.02
N HIS A 113 -0.76 -6.29 6.99
CA HIS A 113 -0.33 -5.52 8.17
C HIS A 113 -1.51 -4.92 8.97
N PRO A 114 -2.57 -4.34 8.35
CA PRO A 114 -3.72 -3.83 9.09
C PRO A 114 -4.35 -4.80 10.08
N GLY A 115 -4.52 -6.07 9.67
CA GLY A 115 -5.11 -7.10 10.52
C GLY A 115 -4.12 -7.64 11.55
N ALA A 116 -2.85 -7.80 11.14
CA ALA A 116 -1.81 -8.40 11.97
C ALA A 116 -1.30 -7.48 13.09
N GLU A 117 -1.25 -6.17 12.84
CA GLU A 117 -0.53 -5.22 13.71
C GLU A 117 -1.46 -4.20 14.36
N VAL A 118 -2.48 -3.73 13.63
CA VAL A 118 -3.22 -2.53 14.01
C VAL A 118 -4.62 -2.84 14.54
N TYR A 119 -5.31 -3.83 13.96
CA TYR A 119 -6.76 -3.99 14.17
C TYR A 119 -7.14 -4.25 15.63
N GLU A 120 -6.36 -5.04 16.37
CA GLU A 120 -6.61 -5.33 17.79
C GLU A 120 -6.71 -4.04 18.62
N SER A 121 -5.93 -3.01 18.29
CA SER A 121 -5.93 -1.73 19.01
C SER A 121 -7.21 -0.90 18.82
N ILE A 122 -7.97 -1.15 17.74
CA ILE A 122 -9.18 -0.38 17.42
C ILE A 122 -10.48 -1.14 17.70
N GLU A 123 -10.42 -2.46 17.88
CA GLU A 123 -11.60 -3.32 18.04
C GLU A 123 -12.50 -2.86 19.20
N GLY A 124 -11.89 -2.59 20.35
CA GLY A 124 -12.59 -2.12 21.54
C GLY A 124 -13.31 -0.79 21.31
N THR A 125 -12.63 0.18 20.72
CA THR A 125 -13.20 1.51 20.42
C THR A 125 -14.34 1.43 19.41
N LEU A 126 -14.23 0.57 18.38
CA LEU A 126 -15.35 0.30 17.46
C LEU A 126 -16.58 -0.24 18.21
N GLY A 127 -16.36 -1.17 19.15
CA GLY A 127 -17.40 -1.70 20.02
C GLY A 127 -18.07 -0.65 20.90
N ASP A 128 -17.27 0.21 21.55
CA ASP A 128 -17.75 1.28 22.43
C ASP A 128 -18.55 2.35 21.67
N LEU A 129 -18.18 2.62 20.41
CA LEU A 129 -18.91 3.51 19.50
C LEU A 129 -20.16 2.86 18.88
N GLY A 130 -20.39 1.56 19.11
CA GLY A 130 -21.50 0.81 18.53
C GLY A 130 -21.38 0.64 17.01
N LEU A 131 -20.16 0.65 16.48
CA LEU A 131 -19.86 0.54 15.07
C LEU A 131 -19.66 -0.92 14.65
N PRO A 132 -19.94 -1.27 13.38
CA PRO A 132 -19.57 -2.59 12.85
C PRO A 132 -18.06 -2.80 12.88
N GLN A 133 -17.65 -4.02 13.23
CA GLN A 133 -16.29 -4.48 12.98
C GLN A 133 -16.06 -4.66 11.47
N PHE A 134 -14.82 -4.46 11.02
CA PHE A 134 -14.41 -4.65 9.63
C PHE A 134 -13.16 -5.54 9.47
N GLU A 135 -12.72 -6.23 10.53
CA GLU A 135 -11.61 -7.20 10.49
C GLU A 135 -11.80 -8.25 9.38
N ASP A 136 -12.99 -8.85 9.32
CA ASP A 136 -13.35 -9.83 8.28
C ASP A 136 -13.11 -9.30 6.86
N LYS A 137 -13.24 -7.99 6.64
CA LYS A 137 -12.99 -7.38 5.32
C LYS A 137 -11.50 -7.31 5.00
N LEU A 138 -10.65 -6.99 5.98
CA LEU A 138 -9.20 -7.05 5.84
C LEU A 138 -8.77 -8.49 5.52
N ASP A 139 -9.33 -9.43 6.26
CA ASP A 139 -9.12 -10.87 6.09
C ASP A 139 -9.53 -11.36 4.69
N MET A 140 -10.68 -10.88 4.20
CA MET A 140 -11.17 -11.16 2.84
C MET A 140 -10.26 -10.55 1.78
N LEU A 141 -9.75 -9.33 1.98
CA LEU A 141 -8.82 -8.67 1.06
C LEU A 141 -7.54 -9.49 0.89
N VAL A 142 -6.91 -9.89 2.00
CA VAL A 142 -5.69 -10.72 1.98
C VAL A 142 -5.93 -12.05 1.27
N LYS A 143 -7.05 -12.73 1.59
CA LYS A 143 -7.41 -14.01 0.94
C LYS A 143 -7.68 -13.84 -0.55
N ALA A 144 -8.34 -12.75 -0.95
CA ALA A 144 -8.63 -12.46 -2.35
C ALA A 144 -7.33 -12.21 -3.12
N ALA A 145 -6.41 -11.40 -2.58
CA ALA A 145 -5.09 -11.14 -3.17
C ALA A 145 -4.29 -12.44 -3.33
N ALA A 146 -4.21 -13.25 -2.27
CA ALA A 146 -3.51 -14.54 -2.28
C ALA A 146 -4.09 -15.55 -3.30
N SER A 147 -5.38 -15.44 -3.60
CA SER A 147 -6.07 -16.30 -4.57
C SER A 147 -5.93 -15.82 -6.02
N GLY A 148 -5.30 -14.67 -6.26
CA GLY A 148 -5.23 -14.04 -7.58
C GLY A 148 -6.60 -13.56 -8.07
N ALA A 149 -7.44 -13.03 -7.17
CA ALA A 149 -8.72 -12.45 -7.53
C ALA A 149 -8.52 -11.27 -8.52
N PRO A 150 -9.49 -11.00 -9.39
CA PRO A 150 -9.45 -9.83 -10.28
C PRO A 150 -9.25 -8.52 -9.51
N ASP A 151 -8.49 -7.58 -10.09
CA ASP A 151 -8.24 -6.25 -9.48
C ASP A 151 -9.53 -5.53 -9.07
N ALA A 152 -10.61 -5.70 -9.84
CA ALA A 152 -11.91 -5.11 -9.52
C ALA A 152 -12.50 -5.62 -8.20
N ASP A 153 -12.24 -6.87 -7.82
CA ASP A 153 -12.70 -7.45 -6.56
C ASP A 153 -11.86 -6.93 -5.39
N LEU A 154 -10.55 -6.76 -5.59
CA LEU A 154 -9.66 -6.14 -4.60
C LEU A 154 -9.99 -4.67 -4.36
N ASP A 155 -10.17 -3.89 -5.44
CA ASP A 155 -10.57 -2.49 -5.36
C ASP A 155 -11.95 -2.33 -4.69
N ALA A 156 -12.88 -3.27 -4.89
CA ALA A 156 -14.18 -3.27 -4.21
C ALA A 156 -14.02 -3.50 -2.70
N LEU A 157 -13.25 -4.51 -2.29
CA LEU A 157 -12.97 -4.77 -0.86
C LEU A 157 -12.27 -3.59 -0.20
N HIS A 158 -11.28 -3.00 -0.87
CA HIS A 158 -10.61 -1.80 -0.41
C HIS A 158 -11.57 -0.63 -0.21
N GLY A 159 -12.47 -0.40 -1.17
CA GLY A 159 -13.50 0.63 -1.05
C GLY A 159 -14.44 0.41 0.15
N GLU A 160 -14.81 -0.84 0.43
CA GLU A 160 -15.61 -1.18 1.62
C GLU A 160 -14.87 -0.93 2.94
N ILE A 161 -13.57 -1.25 2.99
CA ILE A 161 -12.71 -1.00 4.15
C ILE A 161 -12.58 0.52 4.37
N LEU A 162 -12.25 1.30 3.34
CA LEU A 162 -12.16 2.76 3.44
C LEU A 162 -13.49 3.40 3.85
N THR A 163 -14.62 2.85 3.41
CA THR A 163 -15.95 3.30 3.86
C THR A 163 -16.18 3.03 5.35
N SER A 164 -15.72 1.88 5.84
CA SER A 164 -15.81 1.51 7.26
C SER A 164 -14.94 2.45 8.10
N ILE A 165 -13.71 2.72 7.66
CA ILE A 165 -12.79 3.66 8.29
C ILE A 165 -13.36 5.08 8.29
N ALA A 166 -13.91 5.56 7.18
CA ALA A 166 -14.50 6.89 7.09
C ALA A 166 -15.71 7.04 8.05
N THR A 167 -16.53 5.99 8.18
CA THR A 167 -17.66 5.95 9.12
C THR A 167 -17.18 5.98 10.56
N ALA A 168 -16.16 5.17 10.88
CA ALA A 168 -15.57 5.08 12.20
C ALA A 168 -14.91 6.41 12.61
N ARG A 169 -14.09 6.97 11.73
CA ARG A 169 -13.49 8.30 11.88
C ARG A 169 -14.57 9.34 12.13
N GLY A 170 -15.57 9.47 11.25
CA GLY A 170 -16.63 10.47 11.39
C GLY A 170 -17.47 10.35 12.67
N THR A 171 -17.53 9.15 13.28
CA THR A 171 -18.19 8.94 14.57
C THR A 171 -17.28 9.30 15.75
N ALA A 172 -15.98 8.99 15.65
CA ALA A 172 -15.00 9.26 16.69
C ALA A 172 -14.58 10.74 16.76
N VAL A 173 -14.44 11.42 15.61
CA VAL A 173 -14.21 12.87 15.58
C VAL A 173 -15.52 13.53 15.97
N ALA A 174 -15.77 13.67 17.27
CA ALA A 174 -16.96 14.29 17.87
C ALA A 174 -17.05 15.81 17.60
N GLY A 175 -16.56 16.26 16.44
CA GLY A 175 -16.52 17.65 16.03
C GLY A 175 -15.28 18.42 16.47
N ASP A 176 -14.18 17.75 16.85
CA ASP A 176 -12.87 18.41 17.08
C ASP A 176 -11.85 18.05 15.97
N PRO A 177 -11.73 18.89 14.93
CA PRO A 177 -10.77 18.71 13.85
C PRO A 177 -9.31 18.73 14.32
N LYS A 178 -9.02 19.19 15.54
CA LYS A 178 -7.67 19.17 16.11
C LYS A 178 -7.21 17.74 16.38
N ASP A 179 -8.12 16.83 16.70
CA ASP A 179 -7.77 15.43 16.95
C ASP A 179 -7.26 14.74 15.67
N ASP A 180 -7.82 15.07 14.50
CA ASP A 180 -7.30 14.59 13.22
C ASP A 180 -5.87 15.09 12.94
N PHE A 181 -5.60 16.38 13.21
CA PHE A 181 -4.24 16.90 13.06
C PHE A 181 -3.26 16.24 14.03
N THR A 182 -3.69 16.01 15.26
CA THR A 182 -2.89 15.33 16.28
C THR A 182 -2.63 13.89 15.85
N ALA A 183 -3.63 13.19 15.30
CA ALA A 183 -3.47 11.86 14.75
C ALA A 183 -2.48 11.81 13.56
N ILE A 184 -2.55 12.78 12.64
CA ILE A 184 -1.55 12.94 11.57
C ILE A 184 -0.15 13.13 12.15
N VAL A 185 0.00 13.95 13.19
CA VAL A 185 1.30 14.18 13.85
C VAL A 185 1.87 12.87 14.43
N HIS A 186 1.05 12.05 15.07
CA HIS A 186 1.47 10.76 15.61
C HIS A 186 1.84 9.76 14.51
N LEU A 187 1.06 9.70 13.44
CA LEU A 187 1.37 8.86 12.29
C LEU A 187 2.70 9.25 11.64
N ILE A 188 2.98 10.56 11.49
CA ILE A 188 4.23 11.04 10.89
C ILE A 188 5.43 10.77 11.79
N ARG A 189 5.25 10.77 13.11
CA ARG A 189 6.29 10.30 14.03
C ARG A 189 6.58 8.81 13.82
N LYS A 190 5.55 7.96 13.76
CA LYS A 190 5.72 6.53 13.45
C LYS A 190 6.40 6.33 12.09
N ALA A 191 5.99 7.06 11.06
CA ALA A 191 6.65 7.02 9.75
C ALA A 191 8.14 7.38 9.80
N GLY A 192 8.56 8.24 10.74
CA GLY A 192 9.97 8.53 10.96
C GLY A 192 10.73 7.40 11.65
N ASP A 193 10.07 6.66 12.53
CA ASP A 193 10.61 5.45 13.15
C ASP A 193 10.78 4.37 12.06
N GLU A 194 9.73 4.07 11.29
CA GLU A 194 9.78 3.11 10.16
C GLU A 194 10.86 3.46 9.14
N TRP A 195 10.97 4.74 8.78
CA TRP A 195 11.99 5.18 7.83
C TRP A 195 13.40 5.00 8.41
N GLY A 196 13.56 5.21 9.71
CA GLY A 196 14.83 5.02 10.41
C GLY A 196 15.29 3.56 10.44
N GLU A 197 14.36 2.61 10.44
CA GLU A 197 14.64 1.18 10.30
C GLU A 197 14.85 0.80 8.82
N GLY A 198 14.07 1.41 7.92
CA GLY A 198 14.12 1.15 6.48
C GLY A 198 15.32 1.74 5.75
N VAL A 199 15.99 2.76 6.30
CA VAL A 199 17.08 3.48 5.63
C VAL A 199 18.29 3.67 6.55
N THR A 200 19.45 3.17 6.13
CA THR A 200 20.74 3.39 6.82
C THR A 200 21.73 4.06 5.88
N ASP A 201 22.33 5.18 6.31
CA ASP A 201 23.33 5.95 5.55
C ASP A 201 22.89 6.31 4.11
N GLY A 202 21.58 6.58 3.92
CA GLY A 202 20.98 6.91 2.62
C GLY A 202 20.83 5.70 1.68
N ALA A 203 21.03 4.49 2.18
CA ALA A 203 20.76 3.24 1.47
C ALA A 203 19.55 2.53 2.08
N LEU A 204 18.78 1.85 1.24
CA LEU A 204 17.68 0.99 1.68
C LEU A 204 18.25 -0.18 2.51
N ALA A 205 17.84 -0.27 3.76
CA ALA A 205 18.22 -1.32 4.71
C ALA A 205 17.12 -2.38 4.80
N GLU A 206 15.91 -1.97 5.18
CA GLU A 206 14.72 -2.82 5.25
C GLU A 206 13.62 -2.25 4.34
N LEU A 207 13.25 -3.01 3.30
CA LEU A 207 12.32 -2.53 2.28
C LEU A 207 10.91 -2.33 2.84
N HIS A 208 10.45 -3.22 3.72
CA HIS A 208 9.10 -3.19 4.26
C HIS A 208 8.90 -1.98 5.18
N GLU A 209 9.85 -1.69 6.07
CA GLU A 209 9.78 -0.51 6.95
C GLU A 209 9.81 0.79 6.15
N TYR A 210 10.66 0.89 5.12
CA TYR A 210 10.63 2.04 4.22
C TYR A 210 9.26 2.20 3.54
N GLN A 211 8.64 1.09 3.13
CA GLN A 211 7.34 1.08 2.46
C GLN A 211 6.20 1.45 3.41
N ASP A 212 6.28 1.09 4.68
CA ASP A 212 5.34 1.54 5.71
C ASP A 212 5.46 3.04 5.96
N ALA A 213 6.69 3.57 6.10
CA ALA A 213 6.93 5.00 6.15
C ALA A 213 6.29 5.74 4.96
N TRP A 214 6.45 5.20 3.75
CA TRP A 214 5.86 5.75 2.53
C TRP A 214 4.32 5.78 2.62
N GLY A 215 3.71 4.66 2.98
CA GLY A 215 2.25 4.53 3.10
C GLY A 215 1.66 5.47 4.13
N PHE A 216 2.30 5.59 5.29
CA PHE A 216 1.88 6.47 6.37
C PHE A 216 1.91 7.94 5.95
N VAL A 217 2.94 8.39 5.21
CA VAL A 217 2.97 9.75 4.66
C VAL A 217 1.88 9.97 3.61
N GLU A 218 1.58 8.98 2.76
CA GLU A 218 0.51 9.09 1.78
C GLU A 218 -0.88 9.13 2.44
N ALA A 219 -1.12 8.35 3.48
CA ALA A 219 -2.35 8.42 4.28
C ALA A 219 -2.51 9.78 4.97
N ALA A 220 -1.42 10.33 5.55
CA ALA A 220 -1.42 11.68 6.11
C ALA A 220 -1.77 12.75 5.06
N LYS A 221 -1.18 12.67 3.86
CA LYS A 221 -1.49 13.60 2.75
C LYS A 221 -2.95 13.47 2.30
N ALA A 222 -3.48 12.26 2.19
CA ALA A 222 -4.88 12.03 1.84
C ALA A 222 -5.82 12.65 2.89
N ARG A 223 -5.54 12.45 4.19
CA ARG A 223 -6.34 13.05 5.26
C ARG A 223 -6.24 14.57 5.28
N ALA A 224 -5.04 15.13 5.17
CA ALA A 224 -4.84 16.57 5.10
C ALA A 224 -5.53 17.19 3.87
N THR A 225 -5.58 16.47 2.74
CA THR A 225 -6.34 16.89 1.55
C THR A 225 -7.84 17.02 1.86
N VAL A 226 -8.43 16.05 2.56
CA VAL A 226 -9.83 16.13 3.00
C VAL A 226 -10.06 17.33 3.91
N LEU A 227 -9.19 17.55 4.90
CA LEU A 227 -9.28 18.70 5.81
C LEU A 227 -9.11 20.05 5.08
N SER A 228 -8.32 20.10 4.00
CA SER A 228 -8.12 21.31 3.19
C SER A 228 -9.38 21.77 2.44
N ALA A 229 -10.36 20.87 2.29
CA ALA A 229 -11.67 21.18 1.71
C ALA A 229 -12.68 21.72 2.74
N SER A 230 -12.28 21.89 4.01
CA SER A 230 -13.13 22.49 5.04
C SER A 230 -13.52 23.94 4.72
N GLU A 231 -14.77 24.30 5.02
CA GLU A 231 -15.26 25.68 4.94
C GLU A 231 -14.80 26.53 6.13
N THR A 232 -14.28 25.91 7.20
CA THR A 232 -13.69 26.61 8.34
C THR A 232 -12.29 27.10 7.99
N PRO A 233 -12.02 28.42 7.95
CA PRO A 233 -10.74 28.96 7.50
C PRO A 233 -9.52 28.44 8.26
N GLU A 234 -9.64 28.25 9.57
CA GLU A 234 -8.55 27.79 10.44
C GLU A 234 -8.16 26.34 10.11
N ILE A 235 -9.14 25.45 9.92
CA ILE A 235 -8.92 24.05 9.53
C ILE A 235 -8.25 24.00 8.15
N LYS A 236 -8.80 24.76 7.20
CA LYS A 236 -8.27 24.81 5.83
C LYS A 236 -6.83 25.31 5.79
N ALA A 237 -6.51 26.36 6.56
CA ALA A 237 -5.17 26.91 6.65
C ALA A 237 -4.20 25.91 7.29
N ALA A 238 -4.60 25.27 8.40
CA ALA A 238 -3.81 24.23 9.06
C ALA A 238 -3.54 23.03 8.13
N ALA A 239 -4.56 22.58 7.39
CA ALA A 239 -4.44 21.49 6.42
C ALA A 239 -3.52 21.84 5.24
N THR A 240 -3.61 23.07 4.74
CA THR A 240 -2.71 23.56 3.67
C THR A 240 -1.26 23.59 4.14
N ALA A 241 -1.02 24.05 5.37
CA ALA A 241 0.31 24.03 5.98
C ALA A 241 0.81 22.61 6.25
N ALA A 242 -0.08 21.69 6.65
CA ALA A 242 0.25 20.29 6.85
C ALA A 242 0.67 19.62 5.54
N LEU A 243 -0.07 19.81 4.45
CA LEU A 243 0.32 19.33 3.12
C LEU A 243 1.70 19.85 2.71
N ALA A 244 1.97 21.15 2.89
CA ALA A 244 3.27 21.73 2.59
C ALA A 244 4.40 21.09 3.44
N ALA A 245 4.16 20.81 4.73
CA ALA A 245 5.13 20.14 5.58
C ALA A 245 5.38 18.68 5.16
N LEU A 246 4.34 17.96 4.71
CA LEU A 246 4.44 16.60 4.20
C LEU A 246 5.17 16.53 2.85
N ASP A 247 4.99 17.51 1.98
CA ASP A 247 5.68 17.59 0.68
C ASP A 247 7.20 17.78 0.83
N GLU A 248 7.66 18.37 1.94
CA GLU A 248 9.09 18.46 2.26
C GLU A 248 9.75 17.10 2.51
N LEU A 249 8.97 16.04 2.78
CA LEU A 249 9.47 14.67 2.96
C LEU A 249 9.77 13.96 1.62
N ALA A 250 9.46 14.57 0.48
CA ALA A 250 9.68 13.97 -0.85
C ALA A 250 11.12 13.43 -1.09
N PRO A 251 12.21 14.07 -0.61
CA PRO A 251 13.56 13.50 -0.74
C PRO A 251 13.77 12.20 0.04
N ALA A 252 13.05 12.02 1.16
CA ALA A 252 13.09 10.81 1.98
C ALA A 252 12.21 9.69 1.44
N LEU A 253 11.20 10.04 0.65
CA LEU A 253 10.20 9.12 0.13
C LEU A 253 10.00 9.32 -1.39
N PRO A 254 11.05 9.11 -2.23
CA PRO A 254 10.97 9.35 -3.67
C PRO A 254 9.96 8.45 -4.41
N GLY A 255 9.52 7.36 -3.79
CA GLY A 255 8.48 6.45 -4.28
C GLY A 255 8.41 5.18 -3.45
N VAL A 256 7.35 4.39 -3.62
CA VAL A 256 7.15 3.12 -2.88
C VAL A 256 8.23 2.05 -3.21
N LEU A 257 8.91 2.21 -4.34
CA LEU A 257 10.09 1.44 -4.76
C LEU A 257 11.23 2.42 -5.04
N PRO A 258 12.03 2.79 -4.03
CA PRO A 258 13.10 3.75 -4.20
C PRO A 258 14.22 3.16 -5.06
N THR A 259 14.86 3.99 -5.87
CA THR A 259 16.05 3.60 -6.64
C THR A 259 17.18 4.57 -6.34
N GLY A 260 18.40 4.05 -6.19
CA GLY A 260 19.56 4.87 -5.84
C GLY A 260 19.58 5.30 -4.38
N THR A 261 20.27 6.41 -4.10
CA THR A 261 20.39 6.97 -2.74
C THR A 261 19.09 7.64 -2.31
N ILE A 262 18.63 7.28 -1.12
CA ILE A 262 17.49 7.89 -0.46
C ILE A 262 18.01 9.09 0.34
N GLY A 263 17.43 10.28 0.11
CA GLY A 263 17.83 11.49 0.82
C GLY A 263 17.13 11.59 2.18
N GLY A 264 17.55 12.54 3.01
CA GLY A 264 16.87 12.84 4.26
C GLY A 264 17.50 12.21 5.50
N ASP A 265 16.81 12.38 6.62
CA ASP A 265 17.23 11.99 7.97
C ASP A 265 15.94 11.75 8.79
N PRO A 266 15.93 10.86 9.81
CA PRO A 266 14.73 10.61 10.60
C PRO A 266 14.15 11.90 11.24
N SER A 267 15.00 12.89 11.52
CA SER A 267 14.56 14.20 12.04
C SER A 267 13.66 14.98 11.07
N TYR A 268 13.65 14.66 9.77
CA TYR A 268 12.76 15.31 8.80
C TYR A 268 11.29 15.07 9.15
N PHE A 269 10.97 13.87 9.58
CA PHE A 269 9.63 13.48 10.02
C PHE A 269 9.24 14.22 11.31
N ALA A 270 10.17 14.32 12.27
CA ALA A 270 9.95 15.10 13.49
C ALA A 270 9.72 16.60 13.19
N VAL A 271 10.45 17.16 12.20
CA VAL A 271 10.26 18.54 11.74
C VAL A 271 8.90 18.71 11.06
N ALA A 272 8.50 17.79 10.19
CA ALA A 272 7.19 17.83 9.55
C ALA A 272 6.06 17.74 10.59
N ALA A 273 6.14 16.80 11.52
CA ALA A 273 5.24 16.65 12.65
C ALA A 273 5.12 17.96 13.47
N ALA A 274 6.26 18.58 13.82
CA ALA A 274 6.26 19.85 14.57
C ALA A 274 5.61 21.00 13.79
N LYS A 275 5.81 21.07 12.46
CA LYS A 275 5.15 22.08 11.60
C LYS A 275 3.64 21.88 11.55
N ILE A 276 3.18 20.64 11.44
CA ILE A 276 1.76 20.29 11.45
C ILE A 276 1.13 20.65 12.80
N GLU A 277 1.78 20.28 13.90
CA GLU A 277 1.34 20.60 15.26
C GLU A 277 1.23 22.12 15.48
N LEU A 278 2.24 22.89 15.04
CA LEU A 278 2.22 24.35 15.11
C LEU A 278 1.07 24.95 14.28
N ALA A 279 0.85 24.45 13.06
CA ALA A 279 -0.22 24.92 12.20
C ALA A 279 -1.61 24.63 12.80
N ALA A 280 -1.78 23.45 13.40
CA ALA A 280 -3.01 23.02 14.04
C ALA A 280 -3.28 23.72 15.39
N SER A 281 -2.30 24.43 15.96
CA SER A 281 -2.46 25.14 17.25
C SER A 281 -3.60 26.18 17.28
N GLN A 282 -4.04 26.64 16.11
CA GLN A 282 -5.12 27.61 15.97
C GLN A 282 -6.49 26.97 15.68
N VAL A 283 -6.53 25.66 15.45
CA VAL A 283 -7.78 24.89 15.26
C VAL A 283 -8.45 24.73 16.62
N LYS A 284 -9.77 24.91 16.64
CA LYS A 284 -10.62 24.89 17.84
C LYS A 284 -11.71 23.84 17.71
#